data_AF-A0A1V5NHJ1-F1
#
_entry.id   AF-A0A1V5NHJ1-F1
#
_cell.length_a   1.000
_cell.length_b   1.000
_cell.length_c   1.000
_cell.angle_alpha   90.00
_cell.angle_beta   90.00
_cell.angle_gamma   90.00
#
_symmetry.space_group_name_H-M   'P 1'
#
loop_
_entity.id
_entity.type
_entity.pdbx_description
1 polymer ?
#
loop_
_entity_poly.entity_id
_entity_poly.type
_entity_poly.pdbx_seq_one_letter_code
_entity_poly.pdbx_strand_id
1 'polypeptide(L)'
;MRQAKGNKQVLLKNIMTAKFEGILRPIAVEVLSEADVKELSAEAFFLTVLQHEIGHSLGPSMITVGGKTDEVGKFLKEKYSAIEEAKADTLSMLNTLYLLDKGAVAKDLEKTLLPTYLAGLFRTIRFGLEEAHGTGVMIQFNFLAEKGAISYDAATKKFVAHAADIRGHFRELARILLDIETRGDYAAADALIKKYGAPTAEVKEALTRLTHVPVDIKPVYPVVR
;
A
#
# COMPACT_ATOMS: atom_id res chain seq x y z
N MET A 1 7.47 22.43 12.66
CA MET A 1 8.15 22.53 11.35
C MET A 1 7.27 22.05 10.21
N ARG A 2 6.79 20.79 10.15
CA ARG A 2 5.94 20.30 9.04
C ARG A 2 4.69 21.15 8.75
N GLN A 3 3.88 21.46 9.76
CA GLN A 3 2.69 22.32 9.56
C GLN A 3 3.03 23.74 9.08
N ALA A 4 4.17 24.29 9.50
CA ALA A 4 4.56 25.66 9.20
C ALA A 4 5.37 25.81 7.89
N LYS A 5 6.06 24.75 7.45
CA LYS A 5 7.05 24.80 6.34
C LYS A 5 6.91 23.66 5.33
N GLY A 6 5.98 22.74 5.52
CA GLY A 6 5.84 21.54 4.71
C GLY A 6 6.94 20.49 4.97
N ASN A 7 7.03 19.53 4.06
CA ASN A 7 8.05 18.48 4.01
C ASN A 7 8.71 18.44 2.63
N LYS A 8 9.93 17.91 2.59
CA LYS A 8 10.64 17.61 1.33
C LYS A 8 10.60 16.11 1.12
N GLN A 9 10.03 15.68 -0.01
CA GLN A 9 10.05 14.29 -0.44
C GLN A 9 11.22 14.06 -1.40
N VAL A 10 12.05 13.06 -1.13
CA VAL A 10 13.21 12.70 -1.95
C VAL A 10 13.06 11.26 -2.39
N LEU A 11 12.83 11.05 -3.68
CA LEU A 11 12.74 9.71 -4.26
C LEU A 11 13.98 9.39 -5.09
N LEU A 12 14.55 8.22 -4.82
CA LEU A 12 15.75 7.74 -5.50
C LEU A 12 15.34 6.83 -6.66
N LYS A 13 15.08 7.44 -7.82
CA LYS A 13 14.50 6.73 -8.99
C LYS A 13 15.30 5.48 -9.38
N ASN A 14 16.64 5.56 -9.36
CA ASN A 14 17.52 4.41 -9.65
C ASN A 14 17.38 3.26 -8.64
N ILE A 15 17.26 3.56 -7.35
CA ILE A 15 17.03 2.56 -6.30
C ILE A 15 15.66 1.90 -6.48
N MET A 16 14.64 2.69 -6.83
CA MET A 16 13.30 2.18 -7.09
C MET A 16 13.27 1.27 -8.32
N THR A 17 13.97 1.63 -9.41
CA THR A 17 14.14 0.74 -10.57
C THR A 17 14.82 -0.57 -10.18
N ALA A 18 15.89 -0.53 -9.37
CA ALA A 18 16.57 -1.74 -8.92
C ALA A 18 15.66 -2.64 -8.07
N LYS A 19 14.85 -2.04 -7.17
CA LYS A 19 13.85 -2.77 -6.37
C LYS A 19 12.72 -3.32 -7.23
N PHE A 20 12.29 -2.60 -8.26
CA PHE A 20 11.24 -3.06 -9.16
C PHE A 20 11.69 -4.32 -9.93
N GLU A 21 12.84 -4.26 -10.59
CA GLU A 21 13.34 -5.37 -11.41
C GLU A 21 13.84 -6.55 -10.56
N GLY A 22 14.58 -6.27 -9.49
CA GLY A 22 15.22 -7.31 -8.68
C GLY A 22 14.31 -7.94 -7.61
N ILE A 23 13.16 -7.33 -7.30
CA ILE A 23 12.32 -7.75 -6.17
C ILE A 23 10.84 -7.80 -6.57
N LEU A 24 10.24 -6.67 -6.96
CA LEU A 24 8.78 -6.61 -7.19
C LEU A 24 8.37 -7.52 -8.36
N ARG A 25 9.07 -7.47 -9.49
CA ARG A 25 8.78 -8.32 -10.65
C ARG A 25 8.94 -9.82 -10.32
N PRO A 26 10.04 -10.29 -9.70
CA PRO A 26 10.15 -11.68 -9.24
C PRO A 26 9.03 -12.10 -8.28
N ILE A 27 8.65 -11.24 -7.33
CA ILE A 27 7.50 -11.50 -6.45
C ILE A 27 6.24 -11.71 -7.28
N ALA A 28 5.96 -10.80 -8.21
CA ALA A 28 4.77 -10.88 -9.04
C ALA A 28 4.72 -12.16 -9.87
N VAL A 29 5.85 -12.60 -10.44
CA VAL A 29 5.95 -13.87 -11.17
C VAL A 29 5.54 -15.06 -10.28
N GLU A 30 5.90 -15.04 -9.00
CA GLU A 30 5.59 -16.13 -8.05
C GLU A 30 4.15 -16.11 -7.53
N VAL A 31 3.52 -14.94 -7.44
CA VAL A 31 2.23 -14.80 -6.74
C VAL A 31 1.07 -14.32 -7.61
N LEU A 32 1.31 -13.69 -8.75
CA LEU A 32 0.26 -13.14 -9.61
C LEU A 32 0.02 -13.97 -10.88
N SER A 33 -1.14 -13.77 -11.49
CA SER A 33 -1.47 -14.35 -12.79
C SER A 33 -0.52 -13.87 -13.88
N GLU A 34 -0.32 -14.67 -14.93
CA GLU A 34 0.52 -14.26 -16.07
C GLU A 34 0.01 -12.99 -16.77
N ALA A 35 -1.30 -12.77 -16.76
CA ALA A 35 -1.90 -11.56 -17.30
C ALA A 35 -1.48 -10.32 -16.50
N ASP A 36 -1.56 -10.40 -15.16
CA ASP A 36 -1.16 -9.32 -14.26
C ASP A 36 0.35 -9.03 -14.33
N VAL A 37 1.18 -10.08 -14.47
CA VAL A 37 2.64 -9.94 -14.62
C VAL A 37 3.00 -9.13 -15.87
N LYS A 38 2.24 -9.28 -16.96
CA LYS A 38 2.44 -8.52 -18.21
C LYS A 38 2.04 -7.04 -18.08
N GLU A 39 1.22 -6.71 -17.09
CA GLU A 39 0.75 -5.35 -16.82
C GLU A 39 1.54 -4.66 -15.71
N LEU A 40 2.68 -5.21 -15.26
CA LEU A 40 3.55 -4.53 -14.29
C LEU A 40 4.26 -3.32 -14.93
N SER A 41 4.29 -2.21 -14.19
CA SER A 41 4.94 -0.98 -14.63
C SER A 41 5.86 -0.39 -13.56
N ALA A 42 7.12 -0.13 -13.92
CA ALA A 42 8.07 0.55 -13.03
C ALA A 42 7.63 1.98 -12.72
N GLU A 43 6.96 2.64 -13.66
CA GLU A 43 6.40 3.98 -13.44
C GLU A 43 5.18 3.92 -12.52
N ALA A 44 4.32 2.90 -12.64
CA ALA A 44 3.23 2.69 -11.68
C ALA A 44 3.78 2.45 -10.27
N PHE A 45 4.80 1.61 -10.12
CA PHE A 45 5.46 1.38 -8.84
C PHE A 45 6.04 2.68 -8.27
N PHE A 46 6.70 3.46 -9.13
CA PHE A 46 7.23 4.76 -8.75
C PHE A 46 6.15 5.71 -8.24
N LEU A 47 5.05 5.83 -8.97
CA LEU A 47 3.92 6.67 -8.60
C LEU A 47 3.25 6.21 -7.32
N THR A 48 3.06 4.90 -7.10
CA THR A 48 2.47 4.40 -5.85
C THR A 48 3.33 4.74 -4.64
N VAL A 49 4.66 4.64 -4.74
CA VAL A 49 5.55 5.02 -3.63
C VAL A 49 5.57 6.54 -3.44
N LEU A 50 5.65 7.33 -4.52
CA LEU A 50 5.57 8.79 -4.44
C LEU A 50 4.27 9.24 -3.77
N GLN A 51 3.15 8.68 -4.20
CA GLN A 51 1.84 9.07 -3.70
C GLN A 51 1.55 8.53 -2.30
N HIS A 52 2.20 7.44 -1.88
CA HIS A 52 2.22 6.99 -0.49
C HIS A 52 2.87 8.04 0.42
N GLU A 53 4.06 8.53 0.06
CA GLU A 53 4.76 9.58 0.82
C GLU A 53 3.98 10.91 0.85
N ILE A 54 3.25 11.21 -0.22
CA ILE A 54 2.29 12.32 -0.24
C ILE A 54 1.09 12.00 0.66
N GLY A 55 0.59 10.77 0.65
CA GLY A 55 -0.50 10.27 1.50
C GLY A 55 -0.28 10.52 2.98
N HIS A 56 0.95 10.31 3.50
CA HIS A 56 1.33 10.67 4.87
C HIS A 56 1.20 12.16 5.20
N SER A 57 1.22 13.01 4.17
CA SER A 57 1.11 14.46 4.31
C SER A 57 -0.34 14.95 4.21
N LEU A 58 -1.27 14.04 3.91
CA LEU A 58 -2.69 14.30 3.72
C LEU A 58 -3.50 13.71 4.87
N GLY A 59 -4.69 14.27 5.08
CA GLY A 59 -5.56 13.91 6.19
C GLY A 59 -5.21 14.65 7.49
N PRO A 60 -5.89 14.30 8.59
CA PRO A 60 -5.71 15.00 9.86
C PRO A 60 -4.37 14.64 10.51
N SER A 61 -3.63 15.65 10.98
CA SER A 61 -2.47 15.43 11.85
C SER A 61 -2.79 15.71 13.33
N MET A 62 -3.69 16.66 13.56
CA MET A 62 -4.17 17.09 14.88
C MET A 62 -5.69 17.01 14.89
N ILE A 63 -6.27 16.50 15.96
CA ILE A 63 -7.72 16.37 16.11
C ILE A 63 -8.16 16.81 17.51
N THR A 64 -9.42 17.19 17.64
CA THR A 64 -10.05 17.50 18.92
C THR A 64 -11.10 16.45 19.25
N VAL A 65 -10.89 15.70 20.32
CA VAL A 65 -11.81 14.66 20.80
C VAL A 65 -12.10 14.89 22.27
N GLY A 66 -13.38 15.01 22.63
CA GLY A 66 -13.79 15.25 24.02
C GLY A 66 -13.19 16.53 24.64
N GLY A 67 -12.99 17.58 23.83
CA GLY A 67 -12.39 18.85 24.28
C GLY A 67 -10.86 18.86 24.37
N LYS A 68 -10.20 17.71 24.17
CA LYS A 68 -8.73 17.63 24.11
C LYS A 68 -8.26 17.71 22.66
N THR A 69 -7.33 18.61 22.37
CA THR A 69 -6.64 18.68 21.07
C THR A 69 -5.27 18.04 21.16
N ASP A 70 -4.97 17.06 20.31
CA ASP A 70 -3.69 16.35 20.29
C ASP A 70 -3.42 15.73 18.90
N GLU A 71 -2.25 15.12 18.72
CA GLU A 71 -1.91 14.37 17.50
C GLU A 71 -2.79 13.12 17.37
N VAL A 72 -3.18 12.74 16.15
CA VAL A 72 -4.02 11.55 15.88
C VAL A 72 -3.45 10.30 16.54
N GLY A 73 -2.13 10.10 16.47
CA GLY A 73 -1.45 8.96 17.07
C GLY A 73 -1.60 8.85 18.58
N LYS A 74 -1.85 9.95 19.30
CA LYS A 74 -2.11 9.91 20.75
C LYS A 74 -3.48 9.33 21.08
N PHE A 75 -4.44 9.47 20.18
CA PHE A 75 -5.78 8.90 20.33
C PHE A 75 -5.82 7.43 19.88
N LEU A 76 -5.16 7.11 18.76
CA LEU A 76 -5.14 5.74 18.21
C LEU A 76 -4.09 4.82 18.83
N LYS A 77 -3.11 5.36 19.58
CA LYS A 77 -2.11 4.60 20.33
C LYS A 77 -1.39 3.57 19.45
N GLU A 78 -1.30 2.32 19.88
CA GLU A 78 -0.62 1.24 19.17
C GLU A 78 -1.31 0.82 17.86
N LYS A 79 -2.53 1.29 17.60
CA LYS A 79 -3.23 1.07 16.34
C LYS A 79 -2.84 2.09 15.27
N TYR A 80 -2.29 3.24 15.68
CA TYR A 80 -2.02 4.36 14.79
C TYR A 80 -1.20 3.95 13.57
N SER A 81 -0.04 3.34 13.77
CA SER A 81 0.88 3.07 12.67
C SER A 81 0.26 2.18 11.60
N ALA A 82 -0.49 1.14 11.96
CA ALA A 82 -1.15 0.29 10.97
C ALA A 82 -2.24 1.03 10.17
N ILE A 83 -2.98 1.92 10.83
CA ILE A 83 -4.01 2.75 10.19
C ILE A 83 -3.38 3.80 9.26
N GLU A 84 -2.33 4.48 9.73
CA GLU A 84 -1.61 5.52 8.98
C GLU A 84 -0.98 4.94 7.70
N GLU A 85 -0.33 3.77 7.80
CA GLU A 85 0.25 3.09 6.63
C GLU A 85 -0.84 2.63 5.65
N ALA A 86 -1.91 2.02 6.16
CA ALA A 86 -3.05 1.64 5.32
C ALA A 86 -3.67 2.85 4.61
N LYS A 87 -3.76 4.00 5.30
CA LYS A 87 -4.24 5.25 4.70
C LYS A 87 -3.29 5.72 3.62
N ALA A 88 -2.00 5.84 3.90
CA ALA A 88 -1.01 6.36 2.97
C ALA A 88 -1.01 5.56 1.66
N ASP A 89 -0.97 4.23 1.75
CA ASP A 89 -1.06 3.34 0.60
C ASP A 89 -2.41 3.43 -0.14
N THR A 90 -3.54 3.50 0.57
CA THR A 90 -4.88 3.64 -0.04
C THR A 90 -5.01 4.98 -0.78
N LEU A 91 -4.54 6.06 -0.15
CA LEU A 91 -4.48 7.39 -0.77
C LEU A 91 -3.51 7.42 -1.95
N SER A 92 -2.45 6.61 -1.93
CA SER A 92 -1.51 6.53 -3.06
C SER A 92 -2.22 6.16 -4.36
N MET A 93 -3.13 5.19 -4.29
CA MET A 93 -3.92 4.72 -5.42
C MET A 93 -4.95 5.77 -5.84
N LEU A 94 -5.69 6.36 -4.90
CA LEU A 94 -6.67 7.42 -5.21
C LEU A 94 -6.03 8.64 -5.83
N ASN A 95 -4.91 9.12 -5.30
CA ASN A 95 -4.20 10.27 -5.83
C ASN A 95 -3.67 9.98 -7.23
N THR A 96 -3.14 8.79 -7.48
CA THR A 96 -2.67 8.39 -8.81
C THR A 96 -3.83 8.34 -9.81
N LEU A 97 -4.96 7.71 -9.43
CA LEU A 97 -6.18 7.67 -10.26
C LEU A 97 -6.72 9.08 -10.54
N TYR A 98 -6.71 9.96 -9.54
CA TYR A 98 -7.09 11.36 -9.72
C TYR A 98 -6.19 12.09 -10.72
N LEU A 99 -4.87 11.88 -10.66
CA LEU A 99 -3.93 12.49 -11.60
C LEU A 99 -4.09 11.97 -13.04
N LEU A 100 -4.44 10.68 -13.21
CA LEU A 100 -4.83 10.11 -14.49
C LEU A 100 -6.09 10.80 -15.05
N ASP A 101 -7.11 10.96 -14.22
CA ASP A 101 -8.38 11.61 -14.60
C ASP A 101 -8.17 13.08 -14.98
N LYS A 102 -7.14 13.75 -14.42
CA LYS A 102 -6.73 15.11 -14.77
C LYS A 102 -5.77 15.20 -15.96
N GLY A 103 -5.32 14.09 -16.52
CA GLY A 103 -4.34 14.06 -17.60
C GLY A 103 -2.94 14.52 -17.19
N ALA A 104 -2.65 14.59 -15.88
CA ALA A 104 -1.33 14.92 -15.36
C ALA A 104 -0.36 13.71 -15.41
N VAL A 105 -0.91 12.50 -15.52
CA VAL A 105 -0.21 11.23 -15.72
C VAL A 105 -0.83 10.53 -16.93
N ALA A 106 -0.03 9.75 -17.67
CA ALA A 106 -0.47 9.07 -18.88
C ALA A 106 -1.56 8.01 -18.57
N LYS A 107 -2.70 8.11 -19.27
CA LYS A 107 -3.90 7.29 -19.01
C LYS A 107 -3.69 5.78 -19.19
N ASP A 108 -2.75 5.40 -20.04
CA ASP A 108 -2.37 4.00 -20.29
C ASP A 108 -1.78 3.30 -19.05
N LEU A 109 -1.31 4.05 -18.06
CA LEU A 109 -0.86 3.49 -16.79
C LEU A 109 -1.99 2.90 -15.95
N GLU A 110 -3.25 3.27 -16.17
CA GLU A 110 -4.37 2.85 -15.32
C GLU A 110 -4.45 1.32 -15.15
N LYS A 111 -4.35 0.59 -16.26
CA LYS A 111 -4.40 -0.89 -16.24
C LYS A 111 -3.22 -1.54 -15.49
N THR A 112 -2.12 -0.81 -15.34
CA THR A 112 -0.90 -1.30 -14.67
C THR A 112 -0.91 -1.06 -13.17
N LEU A 113 -1.78 -0.16 -12.68
CA LEU A 113 -1.77 0.28 -11.28
C LEU A 113 -2.10 -0.87 -10.32
N LEU A 114 -3.24 -1.53 -10.49
CA LEU A 114 -3.68 -2.56 -9.54
C LEU A 114 -2.76 -3.78 -9.51
N PRO A 115 -2.31 -4.36 -10.66
CA PRO A 115 -1.33 -5.44 -10.66
C PRO A 115 -0.02 -5.07 -9.96
N THR A 116 0.49 -3.87 -10.26
CA THR A 116 1.76 -3.39 -9.67
C THR A 116 1.61 -3.13 -8.17
N TYR A 117 0.50 -2.52 -7.76
CA TYR A 117 0.17 -2.26 -6.37
C TYR A 117 0.03 -3.57 -5.58
N LEU A 118 -0.69 -4.56 -6.14
CA LEU A 118 -0.86 -5.88 -5.52
C LEU A 118 0.48 -6.61 -5.33
N ALA A 119 1.37 -6.59 -6.33
CA ALA A 119 2.73 -7.10 -6.18
C ALA A 119 3.51 -6.34 -5.08
N GLY A 120 3.30 -5.02 -4.99
CA GLY A 120 3.85 -4.15 -3.96
C GLY A 120 3.41 -4.54 -2.54
N LEU A 121 2.16 -4.95 -2.33
CA LEU A 121 1.66 -5.44 -1.04
C LEU A 121 2.46 -6.68 -0.58
N PHE A 122 2.68 -7.65 -1.47
CA PHE A 122 3.52 -8.83 -1.17
C PHE A 122 4.99 -8.49 -0.92
N ARG A 123 5.51 -7.42 -1.54
CA ARG A 123 6.86 -6.92 -1.22
C ARG A 123 6.90 -6.36 0.21
N THR A 124 5.94 -5.52 0.57
CA THR A 124 5.94 -4.81 1.87
C THR A 124 5.71 -5.77 3.04
N ILE A 125 4.80 -6.74 2.91
CA ILE A 125 4.50 -7.68 4.00
C ILE A 125 5.70 -8.56 4.39
N ARG A 126 6.68 -8.72 3.49
CA ARG A 126 7.91 -9.48 3.74
C ARG A 126 8.90 -8.77 4.66
N PHE A 127 8.69 -7.48 4.98
CA PHE A 127 9.45 -6.81 6.03
C PHE A 127 9.03 -7.27 7.44
N GLY A 128 7.85 -7.88 7.59
CA GLY A 128 7.38 -8.46 8.84
C GLY A 128 5.86 -8.41 8.95
N LEU A 129 5.24 -9.54 9.27
CA LEU A 129 3.80 -9.63 9.56
C LEU A 129 3.44 -8.99 10.91
N GLU A 130 4.39 -8.93 11.83
CA GLU A 130 4.23 -8.34 13.16
C GLU A 130 4.48 -6.82 13.15
N GLU A 131 4.98 -6.28 12.04
CA GLU A 131 5.18 -4.84 11.87
C GLU A 131 3.87 -4.13 11.51
N ALA A 132 3.77 -2.87 11.92
CA ALA A 132 2.60 -2.04 11.63
C ALA A 132 2.29 -1.95 10.12
N HIS A 133 3.34 -1.88 9.29
CA HIS A 133 3.22 -1.90 7.83
C HIS A 133 2.60 -3.21 7.33
N GLY A 134 2.99 -4.36 7.87
CA GLY A 134 2.42 -5.66 7.50
C GLY A 134 0.93 -5.74 7.82
N THR A 135 0.52 -5.23 8.99
CA THR A 135 -0.90 -5.14 9.35
C THR A 135 -1.67 -4.18 8.44
N GLY A 136 -1.12 -3.00 8.15
CA GLY A 136 -1.72 -2.03 7.24
C GLY A 136 -1.88 -2.57 5.81
N VAL A 137 -0.90 -3.30 5.31
CA VAL A 137 -0.98 -4.03 4.04
C VAL A 137 -2.12 -5.04 4.05
N MET A 138 -2.26 -5.83 5.12
CA MET A 138 -3.31 -6.83 5.19
C MET A 138 -4.71 -6.22 5.23
N ILE A 139 -4.89 -5.07 5.89
CA ILE A 139 -6.16 -4.33 5.85
C ILE A 139 -6.58 -4.07 4.40
N GLN A 140 -5.65 -3.56 3.60
CA GLN A 140 -5.90 -3.21 2.21
C GLN A 140 -6.14 -4.45 1.36
N PHE A 141 -5.30 -5.46 1.50
CA PHE A 141 -5.42 -6.73 0.78
C PHE A 141 -6.77 -7.40 1.04
N ASN A 142 -7.12 -7.63 2.31
CA ASN A 142 -8.33 -8.36 2.66
C ASN A 142 -9.61 -7.55 2.37
N PHE A 143 -9.56 -6.22 2.51
CA PHE A 143 -10.67 -5.37 2.09
C PHE A 143 -10.91 -5.47 0.57
N LEU A 144 -9.85 -5.36 -0.23
CA LEU A 144 -9.95 -5.48 -1.68
C LEU A 144 -10.39 -6.89 -2.12
N ALA A 145 -9.94 -7.93 -1.43
CA ALA A 145 -10.39 -9.30 -1.66
C ALA A 145 -11.89 -9.46 -1.33
N GLU A 146 -12.38 -8.91 -0.21
CA GLU A 146 -13.80 -8.93 0.14
C GLU A 146 -14.67 -8.21 -0.90
N LYS A 147 -14.13 -7.14 -1.53
CA LYS A 147 -14.80 -6.41 -2.61
C LYS A 147 -14.71 -7.08 -3.98
N GLY A 148 -13.97 -8.19 -4.10
CA GLY A 148 -13.76 -8.90 -5.36
C GLY A 148 -12.70 -8.28 -6.28
N ALA A 149 -11.94 -7.28 -5.80
CA ALA A 149 -10.84 -6.67 -6.54
C ALA A 149 -9.57 -7.55 -6.56
N ILE A 150 -9.50 -8.54 -5.66
CA ILE A 150 -8.44 -9.55 -5.61
C ILE A 150 -9.12 -10.91 -5.48
N SER A 151 -8.76 -11.86 -6.32
CA SER A 151 -9.15 -13.26 -6.14
C SER A 151 -7.93 -14.17 -6.07
N TYR A 152 -8.10 -15.37 -5.51
CA TYR A 152 -7.09 -16.42 -5.52
C TYR A 152 -7.57 -17.60 -6.36
N ASP A 153 -6.76 -18.03 -7.32
CA ASP A 153 -6.98 -19.25 -8.09
C ASP A 153 -6.22 -20.41 -7.43
N ALA A 154 -6.97 -21.35 -6.86
CA ALA A 154 -6.42 -22.51 -6.17
C ALA A 154 -5.69 -23.49 -7.12
N ALA A 155 -6.04 -23.54 -8.40
CA ALA A 155 -5.42 -24.44 -9.37
C ALA A 155 -4.01 -23.96 -9.74
N THR A 156 -3.86 -22.66 -9.95
CA THR A 156 -2.56 -22.06 -10.29
C THR A 156 -1.79 -21.56 -9.06
N LYS A 157 -2.47 -21.46 -7.91
CA LYS A 157 -1.98 -20.86 -6.66
C LYS A 157 -1.54 -19.40 -6.84
N LYS A 158 -2.23 -18.67 -7.73
CA LYS A 158 -1.95 -17.27 -8.05
C LYS A 158 -3.09 -16.36 -7.64
N PHE A 159 -2.75 -15.12 -7.31
CA PHE A 159 -3.70 -14.03 -7.14
C PHE A 159 -3.96 -13.32 -8.47
N VAL A 160 -5.18 -12.82 -8.63
CA VAL A 160 -5.63 -12.10 -9.82
C VAL A 160 -6.17 -10.74 -9.40
N ALA A 161 -5.74 -9.69 -10.10
CA ALA A 161 -6.25 -8.34 -9.91
C ALA A 161 -7.47 -8.06 -10.80
N HIS A 162 -8.55 -7.57 -10.20
CA HIS A 162 -9.78 -7.18 -10.91
C HIS A 162 -9.99 -5.68 -10.77
N ALA A 163 -9.85 -4.96 -11.89
CA ALA A 163 -9.96 -3.50 -11.90
C ALA A 163 -11.40 -2.97 -11.90
N ALA A 164 -12.40 -3.86 -11.93
CA ALA A 164 -13.81 -3.47 -11.89
C ALA A 164 -14.10 -2.67 -10.60
N ASP A 165 -14.68 -1.47 -10.75
CA ASP A 165 -14.97 -0.52 -9.65
C ASP A 165 -13.80 -0.22 -8.70
N ILE A 166 -12.55 -0.33 -9.16
CA ILE A 166 -11.39 -0.16 -8.28
C ILE A 166 -11.32 1.23 -7.62
N ARG A 167 -11.82 2.27 -8.32
CA ARG A 167 -11.98 3.64 -7.78
C ARG A 167 -12.96 3.68 -6.62
N GLY A 168 -14.09 2.97 -6.72
CA GLY A 168 -15.09 2.87 -5.66
C GLY A 168 -14.50 2.22 -4.42
N HIS A 169 -13.80 1.10 -4.60
CA HIS A 169 -13.21 0.34 -3.49
C HIS A 169 -12.15 1.14 -2.73
N PHE A 170 -11.18 1.76 -3.42
CA PHE A 170 -10.19 2.61 -2.75
C PHE A 170 -10.82 3.84 -2.08
N ARG A 171 -11.86 4.44 -2.68
CA ARG A 171 -12.57 5.58 -2.07
C ARG A 171 -13.27 5.17 -0.78
N GLU A 172 -13.90 4.00 -0.77
CA GLU A 172 -14.55 3.45 0.42
C GLU A 172 -13.55 3.19 1.54
N LEU A 173 -12.43 2.52 1.24
CA LEU A 173 -11.40 2.25 2.23
C LEU A 173 -10.76 3.54 2.76
N ALA A 174 -10.46 4.50 1.89
CA ALA A 174 -9.90 5.79 2.30
C ALA A 174 -10.85 6.53 3.24
N ARG A 175 -12.15 6.52 2.94
CA ARG A 175 -13.16 7.13 3.82
C ARG A 175 -13.16 6.48 5.20
N ILE A 176 -13.14 5.15 5.27
CA ILE A 176 -13.10 4.41 6.54
C ILE A 176 -11.86 4.82 7.36
N LEU A 177 -10.68 4.82 6.75
CA LEU A 177 -9.42 5.13 7.41
C LEU A 177 -9.35 6.59 7.87
N LEU A 178 -9.75 7.52 7.01
CA LEU A 178 -9.79 8.96 7.33
C LEU A 178 -10.85 9.28 8.40
N ASP A 179 -12.01 8.60 8.40
CA ASP A 179 -13.04 8.77 9.43
C ASP A 179 -12.51 8.31 10.80
N ILE A 180 -11.77 7.18 10.86
CA ILE A 180 -11.10 6.69 12.06
C ILE A 180 -10.11 7.72 12.59
N GLU A 181 -9.21 8.23 11.74
CA GLU A 181 -8.22 9.22 12.15
C GLU A 181 -8.85 10.54 12.58
N THR A 182 -9.84 11.04 11.84
CA THR A 182 -10.50 12.33 12.13
C THR A 182 -11.22 12.31 13.48
N ARG A 183 -11.78 11.15 13.86
CA ARG A 183 -12.49 10.98 15.13
C ARG A 183 -11.59 10.51 16.27
N GLY A 184 -10.36 10.11 15.99
CA GLY A 184 -9.50 9.45 16.97
C GLY A 184 -10.14 8.16 17.50
N ASP A 185 -10.89 7.45 16.64
CA ASP A 185 -11.74 6.33 17.05
C ASP A 185 -10.91 5.04 17.19
N TYR A 186 -10.31 4.88 18.36
CA TYR A 186 -9.51 3.71 18.72
C TYR A 186 -10.30 2.40 18.58
N ALA A 187 -11.60 2.39 18.93
CA ALA A 187 -12.42 1.19 18.87
C ALA A 187 -12.69 0.77 17.42
N ALA A 188 -12.98 1.73 16.53
CA ALA A 188 -13.12 1.47 15.11
C ALA A 188 -11.79 1.02 14.47
N ALA A 189 -10.66 1.61 14.87
CA ALA A 189 -9.34 1.16 14.43
C ALA A 189 -9.07 -0.30 14.81
N ASP A 190 -9.32 -0.66 16.08
CA ASP A 190 -9.15 -2.03 16.56
C ASP A 190 -10.09 -3.02 15.86
N ALA A 191 -11.34 -2.64 15.62
CA ALA A 191 -12.29 -3.46 14.88
C ALA A 191 -11.84 -3.70 13.42
N LEU A 192 -11.34 -2.67 12.74
CA LEU A 192 -10.83 -2.78 11.37
C LEU A 192 -9.60 -3.71 11.30
N ILE A 193 -8.65 -3.53 12.22
CA ILE A 193 -7.46 -4.37 12.33
C ILE A 193 -7.83 -5.82 12.64
N LYS A 194 -8.76 -6.07 13.57
CA LYS A 194 -9.23 -7.43 13.86
C LYS A 194 -9.90 -8.09 12.66
N LYS A 195 -10.66 -7.31 11.88
CA LYS A 195 -11.37 -7.84 10.71
C LYS A 195 -10.43 -8.16 9.55
N TYR A 196 -9.48 -7.27 9.25
CA TYR A 196 -8.71 -7.35 8.01
C TYR A 196 -7.18 -7.40 8.21
N GLY A 197 -6.64 -7.16 9.40
CA GLY A 197 -5.20 -7.02 9.62
C GLY A 197 -4.40 -8.33 9.62
N ALA A 198 -5.06 -9.49 9.57
CA ALA A 198 -4.38 -10.79 9.63
C ALA A 198 -4.18 -11.42 8.22
N PRO A 199 -3.02 -12.03 7.95
CA PRO A 199 -2.78 -12.75 6.69
C PRO A 199 -3.66 -14.01 6.59
N THR A 200 -4.25 -14.22 5.41
CA THR A 200 -4.99 -15.46 5.09
C THR A 200 -4.04 -16.64 4.92
N ALA A 201 -4.59 -17.85 4.82
CA ALA A 201 -3.79 -19.06 4.58
C ALA A 201 -3.07 -18.99 3.23
N GLU A 202 -3.74 -18.48 2.19
CA GLU A 202 -3.23 -18.32 0.83
C GLU A 202 -2.09 -17.31 0.79
N VAL A 203 -2.22 -16.18 1.51
CA VAL A 203 -1.14 -15.20 1.65
C VAL A 203 0.05 -15.82 2.34
N LYS A 204 -0.14 -16.53 3.48
CA LYS A 204 0.96 -17.22 4.18
C LYS A 204 1.67 -18.22 3.27
N GLU A 205 0.91 -19.05 2.54
CA GLU A 205 1.47 -20.00 1.57
C GLU A 205 2.30 -19.29 0.50
N ALA A 206 1.77 -18.21 -0.09
CA ALA A 206 2.49 -17.43 -1.08
C ALA A 206 3.82 -16.87 -0.52
N LEU A 207 3.84 -16.38 0.73
CA LEU A 207 5.07 -15.89 1.36
C LEU A 207 6.14 -16.97 1.51
N THR A 208 5.76 -18.23 1.77
CA THR A 208 6.73 -19.34 1.81
C THR A 208 7.44 -19.56 0.49
N ARG A 209 6.74 -19.30 -0.63
CA ARG A 209 7.29 -19.40 -1.98
C ARG A 209 8.12 -18.19 -2.38
N LEU A 210 8.20 -17.14 -1.55
CA LEU A 210 9.01 -15.94 -1.82
C LEU A 210 10.34 -15.92 -1.07
N THR A 211 10.73 -17.03 -0.45
CA THR A 211 11.96 -17.13 0.36
C THR A 211 13.24 -17.04 -0.48
N HIS A 212 13.19 -17.40 -1.76
CA HIS A 212 14.33 -17.27 -2.69
C HIS A 212 14.47 -15.88 -3.31
N VAL A 213 13.42 -15.05 -3.28
CA VAL A 213 13.48 -13.68 -3.78
C VAL A 213 14.18 -12.79 -2.74
N PRO A 214 15.06 -11.84 -3.11
CA PRO A 214 15.64 -10.92 -2.14
C PRO A 214 14.57 -10.09 -1.40
N VAL A 215 14.78 -9.78 -0.12
CA VAL A 215 13.91 -8.87 0.65
C VAL A 215 14.20 -7.41 0.30
N ASP A 216 15.49 -7.07 0.20
CA ASP A 216 15.93 -5.78 -0.28
C ASP A 216 17.26 -5.87 -1.06
N ILE A 217 17.71 -4.75 -1.63
CA ILE A 217 18.97 -4.62 -2.33
C ILE A 217 20.11 -4.26 -1.38
N LYS A 218 21.31 -4.74 -1.68
CA LYS A 218 22.57 -4.23 -1.10
C LYS A 218 23.23 -3.30 -2.12
N PRO A 219 23.22 -1.97 -1.92
CA PRO A 219 23.81 -1.06 -2.87
C PRO A 219 25.34 -1.24 -2.94
N VAL A 220 25.88 -1.25 -4.16
CA VAL A 220 27.33 -1.12 -4.39
C VAL A 220 27.56 0.25 -5.00
N TYR A 221 28.20 1.15 -4.25
CA TYR A 221 28.47 2.52 -4.70
C TYR A 221 29.91 2.63 -5.24
N PRO A 222 30.13 2.53 -6.57
CA PRO A 222 31.47 2.53 -7.14
C PRO A 222 32.23 3.86 -6.96
N VAL A 223 31.51 4.96 -6.72
CA VAL A 223 32.06 6.33 -6.63
C VAL A 223 32.50 6.72 -5.21
N VAL A 224 32.15 5.93 -4.19
CA VAL A 224 32.50 6.18 -2.77
C VAL A 224 33.60 5.20 -2.31
N ARG A 225 34.56 4.92 -3.19
CA ARG A 225 35.73 4.08 -2.87
C ARG A 225 36.90 4.94 -2.41
#